data_AF-A0A1I8PHT4-F1
#
_entry.id   AF-A0A1I8PHT4-F1
#
_cell.length_a   1.000
_cell.length_b   1.000
_cell.length_c   1.000
_cell.angle_alpha   90.00
_cell.angle_beta   90.00
_cell.angle_gamma   90.00
#
_symmetry.space_group_name_H-M   'P 1'
#
loop_
_entity.id
_entity.type
_entity.pdbx_description
1 polymer ?
#
loop_
_entity_poly.entity_id
_entity_poly.type
_entity_poly.pdbx_seq_one_letter_code
_entity_poly.pdbx_strand_id
1 'polypeptide(L)'
;GIATGKYHGAILTNSEEWEVKSLEAGRKSGDLLAPIIYCPELHFSEFASAIADMKNSVADRSNAQSSCAGLFVGANLGFDYPGIWMHVDMATPVHCGERATGYGVALLLTLFGNYTNCKLLNSIAWNDFEPPSKRICRD
;
A
#
# COMPACT_ATOMS: atom_id res chain seq x y z
N GLY A 1 3.03 -7.82 8.35
CA GLY A 1 3.64 -8.67 9.39
C GLY A 1 4.93 -9.35 8.96
N ILE A 2 4.87 -10.51 8.28
CA ILE A 2 6.08 -11.24 7.86
C ILE A 2 6.86 -10.45 6.80
N ALA A 3 6.17 -9.92 5.78
CA ALA A 3 6.81 -9.18 4.69
C ALA A 3 7.38 -7.82 5.12
N THR A 4 6.61 -7.03 5.87
CA THR A 4 6.91 -5.60 6.15
C THR A 4 7.18 -5.30 7.63
N GLY A 5 7.22 -6.32 8.50
CA GLY A 5 7.41 -6.15 9.93
C GLY A 5 6.17 -5.65 10.67
N LYS A 6 6.39 -5.17 11.90
CA LYS A 6 5.31 -4.73 12.82
C LYS A 6 4.92 -3.26 12.65
N TYR A 7 5.84 -2.41 12.21
CA TYR A 7 5.65 -0.95 12.20
C TYR A 7 5.31 -0.38 10.82
N HIS A 8 5.44 -1.15 9.74
CA HIS A 8 5.09 -0.72 8.40
C HIS A 8 3.86 -1.48 7.91
N GLY A 9 2.83 -0.75 7.47
CA GLY A 9 1.79 -1.32 6.62
C GLY A 9 2.39 -1.70 5.26
N ALA A 10 1.82 -2.69 4.59
CA ALA A 10 2.23 -3.04 3.24
C ALA A 10 1.35 -2.31 2.23
N ILE A 11 1.96 -1.57 1.30
CA ILE A 11 1.24 -0.93 0.19
C ILE A 11 1.40 -1.76 -1.09
N LEU A 12 0.27 -2.07 -1.72
CA LEU A 12 0.17 -2.70 -3.03
C LEU A 12 -0.63 -1.75 -3.94
N THR A 13 -0.09 -1.36 -5.09
CA THR A 13 -0.75 -0.37 -5.96
C THR A 13 -0.43 -0.62 -7.42
N ASN A 14 -1.36 -0.27 -8.30
CA ASN A 14 -1.16 -0.30 -9.75
C ASN A 14 -0.42 0.94 -10.30
N SER A 15 0.02 1.85 -9.42
CA SER A 15 0.65 3.12 -9.79
C SER A 15 1.90 3.38 -8.95
N GLU A 16 3.05 3.46 -9.63
CA GLU A 16 4.35 3.82 -9.02
C GLU A 16 4.30 5.21 -8.37
N GLU A 17 3.65 6.18 -9.02
CA GLU A 17 3.49 7.54 -8.48
C GLU A 17 2.79 7.52 -7.11
N TRP A 18 1.69 6.75 -7.00
CA TRP A 18 0.94 6.65 -5.77
C TRP A 18 1.63 5.77 -4.72
N GLU A 19 2.47 4.82 -5.14
CA GLU A 19 3.38 4.13 -4.21
C GLU A 19 4.32 5.14 -3.54
N VAL A 20 5.02 5.95 -4.34
CA VAL A 20 5.97 6.96 -3.84
C VAL A 20 5.27 7.97 -2.94
N LYS A 21 4.12 8.52 -3.36
CA LYS A 21 3.32 9.45 -2.54
C LYS A 21 2.94 8.83 -1.19
N SER A 22 2.57 7.55 -1.18
CA SER A 22 2.19 6.83 0.04
C SER A 22 3.37 6.59 0.98
N LEU A 23 4.53 6.20 0.45
CA LEU A 23 5.74 6.00 1.26
C LEU A 23 6.18 7.31 1.92
N GLU A 24 6.15 8.42 1.18
CA GLU A 24 6.48 9.74 1.70
C GLU A 24 5.45 10.24 2.73
N ALA A 25 4.15 10.05 2.48
CA ALA A 25 3.12 10.34 3.46
C ALA A 25 3.30 9.52 4.74
N GLY A 26 3.68 8.25 4.63
CA GLY A 26 4.00 7.40 5.78
C GLY A 26 5.18 7.92 6.59
N ARG A 27 6.28 8.33 5.93
CA ARG A 27 7.46 8.92 6.60
C ARG A 27 7.13 10.23 7.32
N LYS A 28 6.32 11.09 6.70
CA LYS A 28 5.96 12.40 7.26
C LYS A 28 4.93 12.31 8.39
N SER A 29 4.01 11.35 8.31
CA SER A 29 2.96 11.13 9.31
C SER A 29 3.42 10.29 10.51
N GLY A 30 4.39 9.40 10.31
CA GLY A 30 4.76 8.36 11.26
C GLY A 30 3.99 7.05 11.10
N ASP A 31 2.93 7.02 10.29
CA ASP A 31 2.22 5.80 9.91
C ASP A 31 2.93 5.15 8.72
N LEU A 32 4.06 4.51 9.00
CA LEU A 32 5.01 4.03 7.99
C LEU A 32 4.41 2.98 7.04
N LEU A 33 4.84 3.01 5.78
CA LEU A 33 4.50 2.01 4.75
C LEU A 33 5.76 1.44 4.10
N ALA A 34 5.66 0.19 3.64
CA ALA A 34 6.67 -0.46 2.80
C ALA A 34 5.97 -1.10 1.58
N PRO A 35 6.56 -1.03 0.38
CA PRO A 35 5.93 -1.59 -0.81
C PRO A 35 5.98 -3.11 -0.82
N ILE A 36 4.95 -3.73 -1.38
CA ILE A 36 4.92 -5.15 -1.73
C ILE A 36 4.61 -5.30 -3.23
N ILE A 37 4.95 -6.46 -3.78
CA ILE A 37 5.04 -6.66 -5.23
C ILE A 37 3.64 -6.58 -5.87
N TYR A 38 3.43 -5.61 -6.76
CA TYR A 38 2.31 -5.59 -7.70
C TYR A 38 2.73 -6.27 -9.01
N CYS A 39 2.27 -7.50 -9.21
CA CYS A 39 2.57 -8.29 -10.41
C CYS A 39 1.44 -9.32 -10.65
N PRO A 40 0.23 -8.85 -11.04
CA PRO A 40 -0.92 -9.72 -11.27
C PRO A 40 -0.62 -10.88 -12.23
N GLU A 41 0.20 -10.64 -13.25
CA GLU A 41 0.59 -11.62 -14.26
C GLU A 41 1.39 -12.81 -13.71
N LEU A 42 2.10 -12.65 -12.59
CA LEU A 42 2.86 -13.73 -11.94
C LEU A 42 2.13 -14.35 -10.75
N HIS A 43 1.24 -13.60 -10.11
CA HIS A 43 0.64 -14.02 -8.83
C HIS A 43 -0.82 -14.46 -8.94
N PHE A 44 -1.58 -14.01 -9.95
CA PHE A 44 -3.02 -14.25 -9.96
C PHE A 44 -3.41 -15.70 -10.31
N SER A 45 -2.48 -16.45 -10.91
CA SER A 45 -2.62 -17.89 -11.14
C SER A 45 -2.81 -18.69 -9.84
N GLU A 46 -2.36 -18.16 -8.70
CA GLU A 46 -2.57 -18.76 -7.37
C GLU A 46 -4.05 -18.95 -7.00
N PHE A 47 -4.95 -18.19 -7.64
CA PHE A 47 -6.38 -18.25 -7.41
C PHE A 47 -7.13 -19.14 -8.41
N ALA A 48 -6.44 -19.90 -9.26
CA ALA A 48 -7.08 -20.76 -10.26
C ALA A 48 -8.11 -21.72 -9.62
N SER A 49 -9.31 -21.73 -10.19
CA SER A 49 -10.42 -22.60 -9.83
C SER A 49 -10.89 -23.39 -11.05
N ALA A 50 -11.30 -24.65 -10.83
CA ALA A 50 -11.80 -25.50 -11.91
C ALA A 50 -13.26 -25.19 -12.29
N ILE A 51 -14.00 -24.51 -11.42
CA ILE A 51 -15.46 -24.35 -11.53
C ILE A 51 -15.97 -22.93 -11.27
N ALA A 52 -15.11 -22.04 -10.77
CA ALA A 52 -15.44 -20.65 -10.49
C ALA A 52 -14.39 -19.75 -11.16
N ASP A 53 -14.66 -18.44 -11.22
CA ASP A 53 -13.71 -17.50 -11.81
C ASP A 53 -12.38 -17.48 -11.04
N MET A 54 -12.44 -17.57 -9.71
CA MET A 54 -11.28 -17.60 -8.84
C MET A 54 -11.59 -18.24 -7.47
N LYS A 55 -10.56 -18.71 -6.77
CA LYS A 55 -10.58 -19.05 -5.34
C LYS A 55 -10.36 -17.79 -4.49
N ASN A 56 -10.60 -17.89 -3.19
CA ASN A 56 -10.40 -16.80 -2.23
C ASN A 56 -9.09 -16.90 -1.42
N SER A 57 -8.26 -17.90 -1.71
CA SER A 57 -6.94 -18.08 -1.10
C SER A 57 -5.99 -18.67 -2.12
N VAL A 58 -4.72 -18.30 -1.99
CA VAL A 58 -3.61 -18.81 -2.79
C VAL A 58 -3.44 -20.33 -2.63
N ALA A 59 -2.95 -20.98 -3.68
CA ALA A 59 -2.53 -22.37 -3.64
C ALA A 59 -1.19 -22.52 -2.90
N ASP A 60 -0.23 -21.63 -3.18
CA ASP A 60 1.06 -21.54 -2.49
C ASP A 60 1.13 -20.32 -1.55
N ARG A 61 1.23 -20.58 -0.25
CA ARG A 61 1.35 -19.52 0.78
C ARG A 61 2.73 -18.88 0.85
N SER A 62 3.73 -19.44 0.17
CA SER A 62 5.09 -18.90 0.10
C SER A 62 5.31 -17.94 -1.07
N ASN A 63 4.33 -17.81 -1.97
CA ASN A 63 4.41 -16.93 -3.14
C ASN A 63 3.69 -15.59 -2.88
N ALA A 64 4.42 -14.62 -2.31
CA ALA A 64 3.96 -13.24 -2.12
C ALA A 64 2.54 -13.09 -1.50
N GLN A 65 2.22 -13.87 -0.47
CA GLN A 65 0.84 -14.05 0.04
C GLN A 65 0.08 -12.73 0.33
N SER A 66 0.72 -11.73 0.92
CA SER A 66 0.08 -10.43 1.20
C SER A 66 -0.24 -9.66 -0.09
N SER A 67 0.65 -9.70 -1.10
CA SER A 67 0.35 -9.19 -2.45
C SER A 67 -0.83 -9.92 -3.07
N CYS A 68 -0.85 -11.26 -3.02
CA CYS A 68 -1.95 -12.05 -3.57
C CYS A 68 -3.29 -11.70 -2.92
N ALA A 69 -3.33 -11.52 -1.60
CA ALA A 69 -4.55 -11.10 -0.90
C ALA A 69 -5.07 -9.75 -1.39
N GLY A 70 -4.17 -8.79 -1.63
CA GLY A 70 -4.53 -7.53 -2.28
C GLY A 70 -5.06 -7.76 -3.70
N LEU A 71 -4.34 -8.52 -4.54
CA LEU A 71 -4.74 -8.80 -5.92
C LEU A 71 -6.09 -9.49 -6.04
N PHE A 72 -6.47 -10.36 -5.09
CA PHE A 72 -7.81 -10.93 -5.01
C PHE A 72 -8.89 -9.84 -4.89
N VAL A 73 -8.66 -8.80 -4.09
CA VAL A 73 -9.57 -7.65 -4.01
C VAL A 73 -9.56 -6.87 -5.32
N GLY A 74 -8.39 -6.55 -5.85
CA GLY A 74 -8.22 -5.80 -7.10
C GLY A 74 -8.88 -6.46 -8.31
N ALA A 75 -8.90 -7.79 -8.38
CA ALA A 75 -9.53 -8.53 -9.46
C ALA A 75 -11.04 -8.30 -9.61
N ASN A 76 -11.73 -7.84 -8.55
CA ASN A 76 -13.15 -7.49 -8.61
C ASN A 76 -13.42 -6.13 -9.26
N LEU A 77 -12.37 -5.31 -9.46
CA LEU A 77 -12.42 -4.10 -10.30
C LEU A 77 -12.01 -4.39 -11.76
N GLY A 78 -11.27 -5.47 -11.97
CA GLY A 78 -10.52 -5.75 -13.20
C GLY A 78 -9.12 -5.12 -13.15
N PHE A 79 -8.10 -5.85 -13.61
CA PHE A 79 -6.73 -5.31 -13.68
C PHE A 79 -6.55 -4.28 -14.80
N ASP A 80 -7.55 -4.16 -15.67
CA ASP A 80 -7.71 -3.12 -16.70
C ASP A 80 -8.49 -1.89 -16.19
N TYR A 81 -8.81 -1.82 -14.88
CA TYR A 81 -9.42 -0.65 -14.26
C TYR A 81 -8.60 0.62 -14.56
N PRO A 82 -9.19 1.66 -15.19
CA PRO A 82 -8.44 2.82 -15.65
C PRO A 82 -8.01 3.78 -14.54
N GLY A 83 -8.50 3.57 -13.31
CA GLY A 83 -8.16 4.42 -12.16
C GLY A 83 -6.95 3.89 -11.38
N ILE A 84 -6.58 4.65 -10.36
CA ILE A 84 -5.57 4.23 -9.39
C ILE A 84 -6.24 3.37 -8.32
N TRP A 85 -5.65 2.22 -8.05
CA TRP A 85 -6.06 1.33 -6.98
C TRP A 85 -4.90 1.11 -6.01
N MET A 86 -5.19 1.29 -4.73
CA MET A 86 -4.24 1.13 -3.63
C MET A 86 -4.85 0.21 -2.57
N HIS A 87 -4.08 -0.78 -2.15
CA HIS A 87 -4.40 -1.67 -1.04
C HIS A 87 -3.36 -1.52 0.06
N VAL A 88 -3.81 -1.30 1.29
CA VAL A 88 -2.96 -1.21 2.48
C VAL A 88 -3.26 -2.38 3.42
N ASP A 89 -2.32 -3.31 3.52
CA ASP A 89 -2.34 -4.36 4.56
C ASP A 89 -1.71 -3.79 5.84
N MET A 90 -2.58 -3.49 6.80
CA MET A 90 -2.23 -2.93 8.10
C MET A 90 -2.43 -3.92 9.25
N ALA A 91 -2.37 -5.23 8.99
CA ALA A 91 -2.64 -6.26 10.00
C ALA A 91 -1.81 -6.10 11.29
N THR A 92 -0.54 -5.69 11.17
CA THR A 92 0.38 -5.56 12.31
C THR A 92 0.57 -4.15 12.89
N PRO A 93 0.64 -3.06 12.11
CA PRO A 93 0.88 -1.73 12.70
C PRO A 93 -0.29 -1.14 13.50
N VAL A 94 -1.50 -1.73 13.41
CA VAL A 94 -2.71 -1.23 14.10
C VAL A 94 -2.70 -1.45 15.61
N HIS A 95 -1.79 -2.25 16.15
CA HIS A 95 -1.73 -2.51 17.60
C HIS A 95 -0.30 -2.64 18.14
N CYS A 96 -0.13 -2.36 19.43
CA CYS A 96 1.09 -2.57 20.20
C CYS A 96 0.71 -3.25 21.53
N GLY A 97 1.05 -4.53 21.66
CA GLY A 97 0.51 -5.38 22.73
C GLY A 97 -1.02 -5.38 22.69
N GLU A 98 -1.65 -5.07 23.83
CA GLU A 98 -3.11 -5.07 24.04
C GLU A 98 -3.79 -3.73 23.68
N ARG A 99 -3.10 -2.82 22.99
CA ARG A 99 -3.62 -1.47 22.68
C ARG A 99 -3.58 -1.18 21.19
N ALA A 100 -4.63 -0.53 20.68
CA ALA A 100 -4.62 0.03 19.33
C ALA A 100 -3.67 1.23 19.23
N THR A 101 -3.00 1.37 18.10
CA THR A 101 -2.05 2.48 17.83
C THR A 101 -2.74 3.70 17.23
N GLY A 102 -3.91 3.52 16.60
CA GLY A 102 -4.56 4.55 15.80
C GLY A 102 -3.98 4.71 14.38
N TYR A 103 -3.19 3.74 13.93
CA TYR A 103 -2.57 3.72 12.60
C TYR A 103 -3.58 3.95 11.47
N GLY A 104 -3.21 4.78 10.50
CA GLY A 104 -3.92 5.02 9.25
C GLY A 104 -4.55 6.41 9.15
N VAL A 105 -4.95 7.01 10.27
CA VAL A 105 -5.55 8.35 10.26
C VAL A 105 -4.52 9.40 9.84
N ALA A 106 -3.33 9.38 10.44
CA ALA A 106 -2.28 10.33 10.13
C ALA A 106 -1.75 10.12 8.70
N LEU A 107 -1.67 8.85 8.26
CA LEU A 107 -1.34 8.50 6.88
C LEU A 107 -2.29 9.18 5.87
N LEU A 108 -3.60 8.99 6.01
CA LEU A 108 -4.58 9.54 5.07
C LEU A 108 -4.63 11.06 5.10
N LEU A 109 -4.58 11.66 6.29
CA LEU A 109 -4.55 13.12 6.44
C LEU A 109 -3.31 13.75 5.79
N THR A 110 -2.18 13.04 5.80
CA THR A 110 -0.95 13.50 5.17
C THR A 110 -0.99 13.27 3.66
N LEU A 111 -1.42 12.09 3.20
CA LEU A 111 -1.50 11.75 1.79
C LEU A 111 -2.43 12.68 1.00
N PHE A 112 -3.57 13.05 1.59
CA PHE A 112 -4.57 13.92 0.98
C PHE A 112 -4.60 15.34 1.55
N GLY A 113 -3.59 15.73 2.34
CA GLY A 113 -3.58 16.99 3.09
C GLY A 113 -3.72 18.24 2.21
N ASN A 114 -3.25 18.16 0.96
CA ASN A 114 -3.36 19.22 -0.05
C ASN A 114 -4.78 19.50 -0.54
N TYR A 115 -5.74 18.61 -0.25
CA TYR A 115 -7.15 18.81 -0.53
C TYR A 115 -7.92 19.38 0.66
N THR A 116 -7.22 19.81 1.72
CA THR A 116 -7.82 20.38 2.92
C THR A 116 -7.53 21.88 3.04
N ASN A 117 -8.32 22.60 3.83
CA ASN A 117 -8.02 24.00 4.19
C ASN A 117 -7.03 24.13 5.37
N CYS A 118 -6.47 23.01 5.86
CA CYS A 118 -5.58 23.00 7.00
C CYS A 118 -4.14 23.31 6.58
N LYS A 119 -3.61 24.46 7.00
CA LYS A 119 -2.25 24.89 6.66
C LYS A 119 -1.17 23.88 7.04
N LEU A 120 -1.34 23.22 8.20
CA LEU A 120 -0.41 22.18 8.64
C LEU A 120 -0.41 20.98 7.69
N LEU A 121 -1.58 20.47 7.32
CA LEU A 121 -1.69 19.31 6.41
C LEU A 121 -1.15 19.63 5.02
N ASN A 122 -1.42 20.84 4.51
CA ASN A 122 -0.84 21.30 3.24
C ASN A 122 0.70 21.39 3.30
N SER A 123 1.27 21.78 4.45
CA SER A 123 2.74 21.88 4.58
C SER A 123 3.47 20.53 4.62
N ILE A 124 2.77 19.44 4.95
CA ILE A 124 3.36 18.10 5.03
C ILE A 124 2.90 17.18 3.90
N ALA A 125 1.80 17.49 3.21
CA ALA A 125 1.34 16.70 2.08
C ALA A 125 2.31 16.76 0.89
N TRP A 126 2.11 15.87 -0.08
CA TRP A 126 2.90 15.82 -1.30
C TRP A 126 2.51 16.95 -2.25
N ASN A 127 3.42 17.88 -2.53
CA ASN A 127 3.22 18.93 -3.52
C ASN A 127 3.75 18.50 -4.89
N ASP A 128 2.95 18.63 -5.94
CA ASP A 128 3.32 18.29 -7.33
C ASP A 128 4.48 19.15 -7.89
N PHE A 129 5.00 20.11 -7.10
CA PHE A 129 6.07 21.03 -7.47
C PHE A 129 7.48 20.59 -7.04
N GLU A 130 7.64 19.57 -6.20
CA GLU A 130 8.97 19.08 -5.84
C GLU A 130 9.38 17.90 -6.75
N PRO A 131 10.45 18.05 -7.56
CA PRO A 131 10.97 16.91 -8.31
C PRO A 131 11.43 15.83 -7.32
N PRO A 132 11.29 14.54 -7.67
CA PRO A 132 11.75 13.45 -6.82
C PRO A 132 13.20 13.70 -6.43
N SER A 133 13.47 13.70 -5.12
CA SER A 133 14.83 13.89 -4.63
C SER A 133 15.70 12.81 -5.27
N LYS A 134 16.69 13.22 -6.06
CA LYS A 134 17.66 12.28 -6.60
C LYS A 134 18.25 11.54 -5.40
N ARG A 135 18.05 10.21 -5.34
CA ARG A 135 18.78 9.37 -4.38
C ARG A 135 20.25 9.49 -4.77
N ILE A 136 20.97 10.36 -4.07
CA ILE A 136 22.43 10.38 -4.14
C ILE A 136 22.88 9.15 -3.36
N CYS A 137 23.18 8.07 -4.08
CA CYS A 137 23.99 7.01 -3.51
C CYS A 137 25.30 7.66 -3.06
N ARG A 138 25.57 7.63 -1.76
CA ARG A 138 26.90 7.95 -1.26
C ARG A 138 27.77 6.74 -1.59
N ASP A 139 28.82 6.97 -2.36
CA ASP A 139 29.89 5.99 -2.62
C ASP A 139 30.50 5.48 -1.31
#